data_AF-A0A0L8L9D5-F1
#
_entry.id   AF-A0A0L8L9D5-F1
#
_cell.length_a   1.000
_cell.length_b   1.000
_cell.length_c   1.000
_cell.angle_alpha   90.00
_cell.angle_beta   90.00
_cell.angle_gamma   90.00
#
_symmetry.space_group_name_H-M   'P 1'
#
loop_
_entity.id
_entity.type
_entity.pdbx_description
1 polymer ?
#
loop_
_entity_poly.entity_id
_entity_poly.type
_entity_poly.pdbx_seq_one_letter_code
_entity_poly.pdbx_strand_id
1 'polypeptide(L)' 'MSVLNTPLHELDPEIAAAVDAEVQRQQSTLEMIASENFAPLAVMEAQGSVLTNKYAEGYPGRRYYGGC' A
#
# COMPACT_ATOMS: atom_id res chain seq x y z
N MET A 1 10.26 21.99 -2.28
CA MET A 1 9.65 20.88 -1.51
C MET A 1 10.22 19.58 -2.05
N SER A 2 10.59 18.63 -1.18
CA SER A 2 11.08 17.31 -1.60
C SER A 2 9.90 16.43 -1.97
N VAL A 3 9.92 15.83 -3.16
CA VAL A 3 8.90 14.89 -3.67
C VAL A 3 8.61 13.77 -2.66
N LEU A 4 9.61 13.38 -1.85
CA LEU A 4 9.51 12.26 -0.91
C LEU A 4 8.47 12.44 0.20
N ASN A 5 8.07 13.68 0.50
CA ASN A 5 7.11 13.98 1.57
C ASN A 5 5.81 14.63 1.03
N THR A 6 5.68 14.75 -0.29
CA THR A 6 4.48 15.33 -0.90
C THR A 6 3.35 14.30 -0.87
N PRO A 7 2.16 14.63 -0.32
CA PRO A 7 1.00 13.74 -0.36
C PRO A 7 0.60 13.37 -1.79
N LEU A 8 0.06 12.16 -1.99
CA LEU A 8 -0.33 11.68 -3.32
C LEU A 8 -1.29 12.63 -4.05
N HIS A 9 -2.28 13.19 -3.35
CA HIS A 9 -3.26 14.10 -3.96
C HIS A 9 -2.65 15.43 -4.44
N GLU A 10 -1.50 15.84 -3.90
CA GLU A 10 -0.75 17.01 -4.37
C GLU A 10 0.23 16.63 -5.48
N LEU A 11 0.90 15.49 -5.34
CA LEU A 11 1.92 15.03 -6.28
C LEU A 11 1.32 14.54 -7.60
N ASP A 12 0.24 13.77 -7.50
CA ASP A 12 -0.45 13.11 -8.61
C ASP A 12 -1.97 13.06 -8.34
N PRO A 13 -2.70 14.16 -8.61
CA PRO A 13 -4.13 14.25 -8.38
C PRO A 13 -4.95 13.31 -9.28
N GLU A 14 -4.42 12.92 -10.44
CA GLU A 14 -5.12 11.99 -11.36
C GLU A 14 -5.16 10.58 -10.76
N ILE A 15 -4.03 10.10 -10.24
CA ILE A 15 -3.98 8.80 -9.55
C ILE A 15 -4.79 8.82 -8.25
N ALA A 16 -4.73 9.92 -7.48
CA ALA A 16 -5.54 10.06 -6.27
C ALA A 16 -7.05 9.95 -6.59
N ALA A 17 -7.52 10.63 -7.65
CA ALA A 17 -8.90 10.55 -8.09
C ALA A 17 -9.30 9.14 -8.55
N ALA A 18 -8.38 8.40 -9.20
CA ALA A 18 -8.63 7.02 -9.59
C ALA A 18 -8.78 6.08 -8.38
N VAL A 19 -7.99 6.27 -7.33
CA VAL A 19 -8.12 5.52 -6.07
C VAL A 19 -9.47 5.81 -5.41
N ASP A 20 -9.86 7.08 -5.31
CA ASP A 20 -11.16 7.48 -4.73
C ASP A 20 -12.34 6.89 -5.52
N ALA A 21 -12.25 6.90 -6.86
CA ALA A 21 -13.26 6.29 -7.73
C ALA A 21 -13.38 4.76 -7.49
N GLU A 22 -12.26 4.07 -7.29
CA GLU A 22 -12.28 2.63 -6.99
C GLU A 22 -12.87 2.33 -5.61
N VAL A 23 -12.58 3.16 -4.60
CA VAL A 23 -13.24 3.06 -3.29
C VAL A 23 -14.76 3.17 -3.43
N GLN A 24 -15.25 4.15 -4.21
CA GLN A 24 -16.68 4.27 -4.47
C GLN A 24 -17.24 3.06 -5.22
N ARG A 25 -16.52 2.56 -6.24
CA ARG A 25 -16.95 1.36 -6.99
C ARG A 25 -17.12 0.17 -6.06
N GLN A 26 -16.13 -0.10 -5.21
CA GLN A 26 -16.18 -1.20 -4.25
C GLN A 26 -17.31 -1.04 -3.23
N GLN A 27 -17.55 0.17 -2.72
CA GLN A 27 -18.62 0.44 -1.75
C GLN A 27 -20.03 0.35 -2.34
N SER A 28 -20.17 0.61 -3.64
CA SER A 28 -21.46 0.62 -4.34
C SER A 28 -21.78 -0.66 -5.11
N THR A 29 -20.84 -1.62 -5.15
CA THR A 29 -21.00 -2.89 -5.86
C THR A 29 -21.19 -4.04 -4.89
N LEU A 30 -22.16 -4.91 -5.17
CA LEU A 30 -22.25 -6.21 -4.49
C LEU A 30 -21.20 -7.15 -5.10
N GLU A 31 -20.10 -7.35 -4.38
CA GLU A 31 -19.04 -8.24 -4.83
C GLU A 31 -19.40 -9.70 -4.51
N MET A 32 -19.42 -10.54 -5.55
CA MET A 32 -19.87 -11.94 -5.50
C MET A 32 -18.79 -12.91 -5.99
N ILE A 33 -17.61 -12.41 -6.36
CA ILE A 33 -16.47 -13.24 -6.74
C ILE A 33 -15.92 -13.92 -5.48
N ALA A 34 -16.04 -15.25 -5.42
CA ALA A 34 -15.73 -16.04 -4.22
C ALA A 34 -14.28 -15.93 -3.72
N SER A 35 -13.35 -15.48 -4.57
CA SER A 35 -11.94 -15.29 -4.24
C SER A 35 -11.57 -13.87 -3.82
N GLU A 36 -12.48 -12.90 -3.99
CA GLU A 36 -12.23 -11.51 -3.61
C GLU A 36 -12.61 -11.25 -2.14
N ASN A 37 -11.95 -10.26 -1.54
CA ASN A 37 -12.15 -9.89 -0.15
C ASN A 37 -11.65 -8.46 0.12
N PHE A 38 -12.03 -7.90 1.28
CA PHE A 38 -11.58 -6.59 1.74
C PHE A 38 -10.58 -6.74 2.89
N ALA A 39 -9.36 -6.23 2.69
CA ALA A 39 -8.34 -6.24 3.74
C ALA A 39 -8.69 -5.23 4.86
N PRO A 40 -8.43 -5.56 6.15
CA PRO A 40 -8.58 -4.60 7.24
C PRO A 40 -7.65 -3.39 7.06
N LEU A 41 -8.04 -2.21 7.56
CA LEU A 41 -7.24 -0.99 7.50
C LEU A 41 -5.82 -1.18 8.07
N ALA A 42 -5.69 -1.89 9.19
CA ALA A 42 -4.40 -2.17 9.82
C ALA A 42 -3.43 -2.96 8.89
N VAL A 43 -3.95 -3.78 7.98
CA VAL A 43 -3.11 -4.49 6.99
C VAL A 43 -2.61 -3.51 5.93
N MET A 44 -3.45 -2.59 5.47
CA MET A 44 -3.08 -1.56 4.49
C MET A 44 -2.08 -0.55 5.07
N GLU A 45 -2.22 -0.19 6.35
CA GLU A 45 -1.24 0.65 7.09
C GLU A 45 0.15 0.00 7.10
N ALA A 46 0.22 -1.30 7.39
CA ALA A 46 1.49 -2.04 7.36
C ALA A 46 2.06 -2.14 5.94
N GLN A 47 1.20 -2.39 4.93
CA GLN A 47 1.60 -2.48 3.52
C GLN A 47 2.20 -1.17 2.98
N GLY A 48 1.67 -0.02 3.41
CA GLY A 48 2.15 1.32 3.03
C GLY A 48 3.31 1.85 3.89
N SER A 49 3.89 1.03 4.78
CA SER A 49 4.89 1.48 5.73
C SER A 49 6.31 1.56 5.15
N VAL A 50 7.23 2.15 5.91
CA VAL A 50 8.65 2.27 5.57
C VAL A 50 9.39 0.93 5.43
N LEU A 51 8.74 -0.22 5.73
CA LEU A 51 9.33 -1.55 5.54
C LEU A 51 9.72 -1.81 4.07
N THR A 52 9.04 -1.17 3.12
CA THR A 52 9.39 -1.22 1.68
C THR A 52 10.82 -0.77 1.37
N ASN A 53 11.40 0.07 2.24
CA ASN A 53 12.75 0.60 2.04
C ASN A 53 13.84 -0.45 2.28
N LYS A 54 13.53 -1.58 2.94
CA LYS A 54 14.55 -2.51 3.44
C LYS A 54 14.77 -3.69 2.51
N TYR A 55 15.99 -3.80 2.00
CA TYR A 55 16.51 -5.03 1.40
C TYR A 55 16.94 -6.01 2.52
N ALA A 56 16.40 -7.24 2.49
CA ALA A 56 16.52 -8.20 3.60
C ALA A 56 16.62 -9.67 3.16
N GLU A 57 17.44 -10.00 2.16
CA GLU A 57 17.62 -11.39 1.70
C GLU A 57 18.12 -12.34 2.79
N GLY A 58 17.70 -13.61 2.70
CA GLY A 58 17.98 -14.66 3.66
C GLY A 58 16.80 -14.91 4.61
N TYR A 59 17.09 -15.45 5.79
CA TYR A 59 16.10 -15.70 6.84
C TYR A 59 16.40 -14.85 8.09
N PRO A 60 15.44 -14.65 9.01
CA PRO A 60 15.72 -14.02 10.30
C PRO A 60 16.92 -14.67 11.01
N GLY A 61 17.87 -13.85 11.48
CA GLY A 61 19.13 -14.32 12.07
C GLY A 61 20.15 -14.94 11.10
N ARG A 62 19.83 -15.01 9.79
CA ARG A 62 20.68 -15.55 8.71
C ARG A 62 20.54 -14.68 7.45
N ARG A 63 20.75 -13.37 7.60
CA ARG A 63 20.67 -12.40 6.50
C ARG A 63 22.02 -12.27 5.81
N TYR A 64 22.00 -11.98 4.51
CA TYR A 64 23.22 -11.67 3.75
C TYR A 64 23.70 -10.23 4.00
N TYR A 65 22.79 -9.33 4.39
CA TYR A 65 23.06 -7.92 4.64
C TYR A 65 22.67 -7.52 6.07
N GLY A 66 23.40 -6.56 6.65
CA GLY A 66 23.15 -6.04 8.00
C GLY A 66 21.95 -5.10 8.12
N GLY A 67 21.67 -4.68 9.35
CA GLY A 67 20.59 -3.74 9.68
C GLY A 67 19.18 -4.36 9.70
N CYS A 68 19.09 -5.67 9.94
CA CYS A 68 17.86 -6.46 10.04
C CYS A 68 17.91 -7.35 11.29
#